data_AF-A0A2N3Y1Y1-F1
#
_entry.id   AF-A0A2N3Y1Y1-F1
#
_cell.length_a   1.000
_cell.length_b   1.000
_cell.length_c   1.000
_cell.angle_alpha   90.00
_cell.angle_beta   90.00
_cell.angle_gamma   90.00
#
_symmetry.space_group_name_H-M   'P 1'
#
loop_
_entity.id
_entity.type
_entity.pdbx_description
1 polymer ?
#
loop_
_entity_poly.entity_id
_entity_poly.type
_entity_poly.pdbx_seq_one_letter_code
_entity_poly.pdbx_strand_id
1 'polypeptide(L)'
;MTGAEPDEALGIAYRLTAAIVEDSPARIAPLYDLCLAHLLRAAHHGEDDLRAAVGYWRQLRPLVAADNPARAEIFGRAAILVSKTVLRLADAAGVEEVIADLGIAIDGIAECELRDHPMLTRAQLRAARFRELGGGDEDRQHTVETLTDPGAARRRHRDPRCLPRRTPLPHPAEGPARRALERTR
;
A
#
# COMPACT_ATOMS: atom_id res chain seq x y z
N MET A 1 5.50 -13.79 20.95
CA MET A 1 4.43 -13.82 19.93
C MET A 1 4.41 -15.22 19.35
N THR A 2 3.35 -15.98 19.64
CA THR A 2 3.11 -17.32 19.11
C THR A 2 2.60 -17.20 17.68
N GLY A 3 3.14 -17.95 16.72
CA GLY A 3 2.81 -17.88 15.29
C GLY A 3 1.38 -18.25 14.88
N ALA A 4 0.40 -18.17 15.78
CA ALA A 4 -1.01 -18.45 15.53
C ALA A 4 -1.77 -17.26 14.89
N GLU A 5 -1.34 -16.01 15.12
CA GLU A 5 -2.01 -14.81 14.59
C GLU A 5 -2.01 -14.68 13.04
N PRO A 6 -0.93 -14.96 12.30
CA PRO A 6 -0.94 -14.80 10.84
C PRO A 6 -1.83 -15.85 10.13
N ASP A 7 -1.93 -17.07 10.65
CA ASP A 7 -2.70 -18.14 10.00
C ASP A 7 -4.22 -17.95 10.15
N GLU A 8 -4.69 -17.45 11.30
CA GLU A 8 -6.10 -17.12 11.48
C GLU A 8 -6.52 -15.93 10.61
N ALA A 9 -5.68 -14.89 10.54
CA ALA A 9 -5.89 -13.73 9.67
C ALA A 9 -5.95 -14.14 8.19
N LEU A 10 -5.03 -15.01 7.74
CA LEU A 10 -5.06 -15.61 6.41
C LEU A 10 -6.37 -16.36 6.18
N GLY A 11 -6.78 -17.22 7.12
CA GLY A 11 -8.03 -17.98 7.01
C GLY A 11 -9.27 -17.09 6.84
N ILE A 12 -9.33 -15.96 7.54
CA ILE A 12 -10.42 -14.98 7.39
C ILE A 12 -10.36 -14.32 6.01
N ALA A 13 -9.19 -13.81 5.62
CA ALA A 13 -9.01 -13.10 4.35
C ALA A 13 -9.31 -14.01 3.15
N TYR A 14 -8.89 -15.27 3.19
CA TYR A 14 -9.24 -16.28 2.19
C TYR A 14 -10.75 -16.48 2.04
N ARG A 15 -11.47 -16.64 3.15
CA ARG A 15 -12.92 -16.81 3.12
C ARG A 15 -13.63 -15.58 2.56
N LEU A 16 -13.18 -14.38 2.92
CA LEU A 16 -13.73 -13.13 2.40
C LEU A 16 -13.48 -13.01 0.89
N THR A 17 -12.24 -13.24 0.44
CA THR A 17 -11.87 -13.17 -0.98
C THR A 17 -12.64 -14.19 -1.83
N ALA A 18 -12.93 -15.38 -1.29
CA ALA A 18 -13.68 -16.43 -1.98
C ALA A 18 -15.21 -16.19 -2.01
N ALA A 19 -15.75 -15.45 -1.03
CA ALA A 19 -17.17 -15.16 -0.94
C ALA A 19 -17.61 -13.98 -1.84
N ILE A 20 -16.67 -13.21 -2.37
CA ILE A 20 -16.94 -12.01 -3.18
C ILE A 20 -16.64 -12.32 -4.65
N VAL A 21 -17.50 -11.82 -5.56
CA VAL A 21 -17.32 -11.94 -7.02
C VAL A 21 -15.95 -11.41 -7.44
N GLU A 22 -15.28 -12.15 -8.33
CA GLU A 22 -13.86 -11.96 -8.69
C GLU A 22 -13.50 -10.53 -9.11
N ASP A 23 -14.34 -9.88 -9.91
CA ASP A 23 -14.11 -8.52 -10.42
C ASP A 23 -14.70 -7.41 -9.52
N SER A 24 -15.19 -7.75 -8.34
CA SER A 24 -15.79 -6.76 -7.45
C SER A 24 -14.72 -5.90 -6.77
N PRO A 25 -14.88 -4.56 -6.75
CA PRO A 25 -14.04 -3.67 -5.93
C PRO A 25 -14.05 -4.03 -4.44
N ALA A 26 -15.08 -4.74 -3.95
CA ALA A 26 -15.12 -5.24 -2.58
C ALA A 26 -13.99 -6.24 -2.26
N ARG A 27 -13.33 -6.83 -3.27
CA ARG A 27 -12.15 -7.70 -3.07
C ARG A 27 -10.85 -6.93 -2.80
N ILE A 28 -10.80 -5.61 -3.01
CA ILE A 28 -9.58 -4.81 -2.81
C ILE A 28 -9.04 -4.99 -1.39
N ALA A 29 -9.88 -4.81 -0.36
CA ALA A 29 -9.45 -4.92 1.03
C ALA A 29 -8.92 -6.33 1.39
N PRO A 30 -9.67 -7.43 1.17
CA PRO A 30 -9.17 -8.75 1.54
C PRO A 30 -7.97 -9.22 0.67
N LEU A 31 -7.84 -8.76 -0.58
CA LEU A 31 -6.63 -9.02 -1.38
C LEU A 31 -5.40 -8.26 -0.83
N TYR A 32 -5.60 -7.02 -0.36
CA TYR A 32 -4.54 -6.27 0.32
C TYR A 32 -4.10 -6.98 1.61
N ASP A 33 -5.06 -7.47 2.40
CA ASP A 33 -4.78 -8.20 3.64
C ASP A 33 -4.07 -9.53 3.38
N LEU A 34 -4.46 -10.28 2.34
CA LEU A 34 -3.73 -11.49 1.91
C LEU A 34 -2.30 -11.15 1.49
N CYS A 35 -2.11 -10.10 0.69
CA CYS A 35 -0.77 -9.64 0.32
C CYS A 35 0.09 -9.36 1.56
N LEU A 36 -0.42 -8.57 2.50
CA LEU A 36 0.30 -8.22 3.74
C LEU A 36 0.60 -9.46 4.60
N ALA A 37 -0.38 -10.34 4.78
CA ALA A 37 -0.22 -11.54 5.61
C ALA A 37 0.84 -12.48 5.04
N HIS A 38 0.88 -12.68 3.73
CA HIS A 38 1.93 -13.45 3.07
C HIS A 38 3.31 -12.78 3.17
N LEU A 39 3.41 -11.45 3.05
CA LEU A 39 4.69 -10.75 3.28
C LEU A 39 5.22 -10.94 4.71
N LEU A 40 4.34 -10.92 5.71
CA LEU A 40 4.71 -11.17 7.11
C LEU A 40 5.14 -12.62 7.32
N ARG A 41 4.41 -13.58 6.72
CA ARG A 41 4.71 -15.00 6.84
C ARG A 41 6.01 -15.40 6.13
N ALA A 42 6.37 -14.73 5.04
CA ALA A 42 7.60 -14.96 4.30
C ALA A 42 8.89 -14.85 5.13
N ALA A 43 8.87 -14.10 6.25
CA ALA A 43 9.99 -14.04 7.19
C ALA A 43 10.34 -15.42 7.79
N HIS A 44 9.37 -16.34 7.85
CA HIS A 44 9.52 -17.66 8.44
C HIS A 44 9.39 -18.80 7.42
N HIS A 45 8.65 -18.58 6.33
CA HIS A 45 8.28 -19.62 5.37
C HIS A 45 8.87 -19.40 3.96
N GLY A 46 9.60 -18.32 3.75
CA GLY A 46 10.47 -18.15 2.58
C GLY A 46 9.77 -17.61 1.34
N GLU A 47 10.28 -18.02 0.18
CA GLU A 47 10.01 -17.35 -1.10
C GLU A 47 8.61 -17.63 -1.67
N ASP A 48 7.99 -18.76 -1.35
CA ASP A 48 6.64 -19.08 -1.83
C ASP A 48 5.61 -18.07 -1.34
N ASP A 49 5.75 -17.61 -0.10
CA ASP A 49 4.91 -16.55 0.46
C ASP A 49 5.18 -15.19 -0.20
N LEU A 50 6.42 -14.91 -0.59
CA LEU A 50 6.74 -13.71 -1.37
C LEU A 50 6.04 -13.73 -2.72
N ARG A 51 6.04 -14.88 -3.41
CA ARG A 51 5.34 -15.05 -4.69
C ARG A 51 3.83 -14.92 -4.53
N ALA A 52 3.26 -15.51 -3.48
CA ALA A 52 1.85 -15.39 -3.15
C ALA A 52 1.45 -13.92 -2.91
N ALA A 53 2.24 -13.17 -2.13
CA ALA A 53 2.00 -11.75 -1.89
C ALA A 53 1.96 -10.92 -3.18
N VAL A 54 2.94 -11.12 -4.08
CA VAL A 54 2.97 -10.46 -5.39
C VAL A 54 1.74 -10.87 -6.23
N GLY A 55 1.32 -12.13 -6.17
CA GLY A 55 0.12 -12.61 -6.83
C GLY A 55 -1.15 -11.89 -6.39
N TYR A 56 -1.36 -11.72 -5.07
CA TYR A 56 -2.52 -11.00 -4.55
C TYR A 56 -2.49 -9.51 -4.86
N TRP A 57 -1.31 -8.88 -4.80
CA TRP A 57 -1.16 -7.51 -5.27
C TRP A 57 -1.56 -7.37 -6.74
N ARG A 58 -1.08 -8.25 -7.64
CA ARG A 58 -1.46 -8.22 -9.06
C ARG A 58 -2.95 -8.40 -9.30
N GLN A 59 -3.63 -9.23 -8.50
CA GLN A 59 -5.10 -9.38 -8.55
C GLN A 59 -5.82 -8.12 -8.09
N LEU A 60 -5.27 -7.39 -7.11
CA LEU A 60 -5.85 -6.15 -6.60
C LEU A 60 -5.77 -5.00 -7.62
N ARG A 61 -4.65 -4.88 -8.36
CA ARG A 61 -4.38 -3.76 -9.28
C ARG A 61 -5.53 -3.44 -10.24
N PRO A 62 -6.10 -4.40 -11.00
CA PRO A 62 -7.18 -4.10 -11.95
C PRO A 62 -8.49 -3.66 -11.27
N LEU A 63 -8.69 -3.98 -9.99
CA LEU A 63 -9.91 -3.61 -9.25
C LEU A 63 -9.92 -2.13 -8.81
N VAL A 64 -8.74 -1.50 -8.76
CA VAL A 64 -8.61 -0.09 -8.37
C VAL A 64 -8.90 0.80 -9.58
N ALA A 65 -10.17 1.14 -9.77
CA ALA A 65 -10.65 1.99 -10.87
C ALA A 65 -9.95 3.36 -10.91
N ALA A 66 -9.92 3.99 -12.10
CA ALA A 66 -9.26 5.29 -12.32
C ALA A 66 -9.90 6.44 -11.55
N ASP A 67 -11.21 6.39 -11.37
CA ASP A 67 -12.05 7.34 -10.64
C ASP A 67 -12.14 7.03 -9.14
N ASN A 68 -11.49 5.97 -8.65
CA ASN A 68 -11.49 5.66 -7.23
C ASN A 68 -10.74 6.75 -6.45
N PRO A 69 -11.40 7.46 -5.51
CA PRO A 69 -10.79 8.57 -4.79
C PRO A 69 -9.60 8.14 -3.90
N ALA A 70 -9.52 6.86 -3.54
CA ALA A 70 -8.42 6.29 -2.78
C ALA A 70 -7.33 5.65 -3.66
N ARG A 71 -7.41 5.75 -5.00
CA ARG A 71 -6.50 5.10 -5.95
C ARG A 71 -5.03 5.36 -5.63
N ALA A 72 -4.66 6.63 -5.44
CA ALA A 72 -3.27 7.02 -5.17
C ALA A 72 -2.76 6.45 -3.84
N GLU A 73 -3.59 6.44 -2.80
CA GLU A 73 -3.24 5.88 -1.48
C GLU A 73 -3.11 4.36 -1.52
N ILE A 74 -4.05 3.66 -2.18
CA ILE A 74 -4.04 2.21 -2.32
C ILE A 74 -2.78 1.76 -3.08
N PHE A 75 -2.49 2.36 -4.24
CA PHE A 75 -1.28 2.03 -5.00
C PHE A 75 -0.01 2.40 -4.24
N GLY A 76 0.04 3.56 -3.57
CA GLY A 76 1.21 3.96 -2.79
C GLY A 76 1.54 2.95 -1.71
N ARG A 77 0.55 2.57 -0.89
CA ARG A 77 0.74 1.59 0.19
C ARG A 77 1.10 0.20 -0.33
N ALA A 78 0.34 -0.30 -1.31
CA ALA A 78 0.56 -1.63 -1.86
C ALA A 78 1.94 -1.74 -2.55
N ALA A 79 2.31 -0.75 -3.35
CA ALA A 79 3.57 -0.72 -4.08
C ALA A 79 4.78 -0.62 -3.12
N ILE A 80 4.69 0.19 -2.06
CA ILE A 80 5.71 0.22 -1.00
C ILE A 80 5.89 -1.17 -0.38
N LEU A 81 4.78 -1.84 -0.03
CA LEU A 81 4.82 -3.17 0.59
C LEU A 81 5.51 -4.22 -0.29
N VAL A 82 5.21 -4.26 -1.59
CA VAL A 82 5.74 -5.30 -2.50
C VAL A 82 7.07 -4.94 -3.15
N SER A 83 7.55 -3.68 -3.04
CA SER A 83 8.77 -3.19 -3.70
C SER A 83 10.01 -4.04 -3.43
N LYS A 84 10.30 -4.34 -2.16
CA LYS A 84 11.44 -5.19 -1.80
C LYS A 84 11.23 -6.64 -2.23
N THR A 85 9.98 -7.07 -2.30
CA THR A 85 9.63 -8.43 -2.67
C THR A 85 9.91 -8.69 -4.15
N VAL A 86 9.48 -7.80 -5.05
CA VAL A 86 9.75 -7.95 -6.48
C VAL A 86 11.26 -7.91 -6.79
N LEU A 87 12.03 -7.11 -6.05
CA LEU A 87 13.50 -7.12 -6.15
C LEU A 87 14.10 -8.44 -5.67
N ARG A 88 13.67 -8.93 -4.51
CA ARG A 88 14.17 -10.19 -3.93
C ARG A 88 13.89 -11.40 -4.81
N LEU A 89 12.75 -11.38 -5.53
CA LEU A 89 12.37 -12.39 -6.50
C LEU A 89 13.04 -12.22 -7.87
N ALA A 90 13.83 -11.15 -8.07
CA ALA A 90 14.34 -10.73 -9.37
C ALA A 90 13.25 -10.63 -10.46
N ASP A 91 12.03 -10.26 -10.07
CA ASP A 91 10.88 -10.13 -10.96
C ASP A 91 10.92 -8.77 -11.66
N ALA A 92 11.62 -8.71 -12.80
CA ALA A 92 11.79 -7.48 -13.58
C ALA A 92 10.44 -6.86 -14.01
N ALA A 93 9.47 -7.69 -14.42
CA ALA A 93 8.13 -7.21 -14.77
C ALA A 93 7.42 -6.62 -13.55
N GLY A 94 7.53 -7.29 -12.40
CA GLY A 94 7.03 -6.79 -11.13
C GLY A 94 7.66 -5.45 -10.74
N VAL A 95 8.96 -5.26 -10.97
CA VAL A 95 9.63 -3.98 -10.73
C VAL A 95 9.05 -2.85 -11.59
N GLU A 96 8.80 -3.09 -12.89
CA GLU A 96 8.14 -2.12 -13.77
C GLU A 96 6.75 -1.72 -13.24
N GLU A 97 5.97 -2.73 -12.87
CA GLU A 97 4.61 -2.56 -12.37
C GLU A 97 4.59 -1.76 -11.07
N VAL A 98 5.51 -2.04 -10.13
CA VAL A 98 5.64 -1.28 -8.88
C VAL A 98 6.08 0.17 -9.15
N ILE A 99 7.02 0.38 -10.09
CA ILE A 99 7.45 1.74 -10.47
C ILE A 99 6.28 2.55 -11.07
N ALA A 100 5.41 1.91 -11.84
CA ALA A 100 4.20 2.53 -12.40
C ALA A 100 3.18 2.86 -11.29
N ASP A 101 2.91 1.92 -10.38
CA ASP A 101 1.99 2.12 -9.26
C ASP A 101 2.46 3.25 -8.32
N LEU A 102 3.77 3.34 -8.05
CA LEU A 102 4.36 4.45 -7.30
C LEU A 102 4.23 5.78 -8.06
N GLY A 103 4.32 5.77 -9.40
CA GLY A 103 4.03 6.95 -10.21
C GLY A 103 2.61 7.47 -10.00
N ILE A 104 1.61 6.58 -10.06
CA ILE A 104 0.20 6.92 -9.79
C ILE A 104 0.04 7.51 -8.38
N ALA A 105 0.70 6.92 -7.38
CA ALA A 105 0.67 7.42 -6.01
C ALA A 105 1.26 8.83 -5.89
N ILE A 106 2.43 9.06 -6.52
CA ILE A 106 3.11 10.35 -6.49
C ILE A 106 2.29 11.43 -7.18
N ASP A 107 1.58 11.11 -8.27
CA ASP A 107 0.76 12.09 -9.00
C ASP A 107 -0.54 12.43 -8.26
N GLY A 108 -1.08 11.48 -7.47
CA GLY A 108 -2.36 11.67 -6.78
C GLY A 108 -2.27 12.07 -5.29
N ILE A 109 -1.12 11.92 -4.64
CA ILE A 109 -0.90 12.38 -3.26
C ILE A 109 -0.41 13.83 -3.29
N ALA A 110 -1.13 14.72 -2.57
CA ALA A 110 -0.73 16.12 -2.43
C ALA A 110 0.72 16.24 -1.93
N GLU A 111 1.40 17.33 -2.27
CA GLU A 111 2.79 17.57 -1.85
C GLU A 111 2.92 17.61 -0.33
N CYS A 112 3.34 16.48 0.24
CA CYS A 112 3.51 16.29 1.67
C CYS A 112 4.44 15.12 2.01
N GLU A 113 4.71 14.91 3.30
CA GLU A 113 5.51 13.81 3.81
C GLU A 113 5.01 12.42 3.36
N LEU A 114 3.70 12.27 3.10
CA LEU A 114 3.14 11.02 2.55
C LEU A 114 3.56 10.77 1.08
N ARG A 115 3.91 11.82 0.33
CA ARG A 115 4.43 11.73 -1.05
C ARG A 115 5.90 11.33 -1.09
N ASP A 116 6.68 11.69 -0.07
CA ASP A 116 8.12 11.42 -0.04
C ASP A 116 8.42 9.91 0.01
N HIS A 117 7.63 9.10 0.72
CA HIS A 117 7.88 7.67 0.85
C HIS A 117 7.72 6.92 -0.51
N PRO A 118 6.62 7.11 -1.27
CA PRO A 118 6.53 6.59 -2.63
C PRO A 118 7.65 7.08 -3.57
N MET A 119 8.01 8.38 -3.50
CA MET A 119 9.09 8.95 -4.31
C MET A 119 10.44 8.26 -4.04
N LEU A 120 10.83 8.15 -2.78
CA LEU A 120 12.09 7.52 -2.39
C LEU A 120 12.11 6.03 -2.75
N THR A 121 10.99 5.33 -2.54
CA THR A 121 10.87 3.91 -2.90
C THR A 121 11.02 3.71 -4.40
N ARG A 122 10.42 4.58 -5.21
CA ARG A 122 10.52 4.53 -6.68
C ARG A 122 11.95 4.76 -7.15
N ALA A 123 12.64 5.74 -6.57
CA ALA A 123 14.05 6.00 -6.87
C ALA A 123 14.93 4.81 -6.49
N GLN A 124 14.70 4.17 -5.34
CA GLN A 124 15.42 2.96 -4.93
C GLN A 124 15.20 1.79 -5.89
N LEU A 125 13.97 1.58 -6.36
CA LEU A 125 13.64 0.56 -7.36
C LEU A 125 14.33 0.80 -8.69
N ARG A 126 14.31 2.04 -9.20
CA ARG A 126 15.04 2.40 -10.43
C ARG A 126 16.55 2.19 -10.28
N ALA A 127 17.12 2.57 -9.13
CA ALA A 127 18.53 2.33 -8.84
C ALA A 127 18.87 0.83 -8.83
N ALA A 128 18.03 0.01 -8.21
CA ALA A 128 18.20 -1.44 -8.19
C ALA A 128 18.06 -2.02 -9.60
N ARG A 129 17.04 -1.61 -10.35
CA ARG A 129 16.83 -2.03 -11.74
C ARG A 129 18.03 -1.73 -12.63
N PHE A 130 18.58 -0.52 -12.54
CA PHE A 130 19.79 -0.11 -13.26
C PHE A 130 20.99 -1.00 -12.93
N ARG A 131 21.21 -1.30 -11.64
CA ARG A 131 22.40 -2.04 -11.19
C ARG A 131 22.30 -3.54 -11.40
N GLU A 132 21.10 -4.11 -11.27
CA GLU A 132 20.91 -5.54 -11.04
C GLU A 132 20.01 -6.22 -12.09
N LEU A 133 19.15 -5.46 -12.79
CA LEU A 133 18.10 -6.02 -13.67
C LEU A 133 18.14 -5.47 -15.10
N GLY A 134 19.26 -4.85 -15.52
CA GLY A 134 19.45 -4.36 -16.89
C GLY A 134 18.69 -3.07 -17.23
N GLY A 135 18.34 -2.27 -16.21
CA GLY A 135 17.76 -0.93 -16.41
C GLY A 135 18.72 0.03 -17.15
N GLY A 136 18.14 0.98 -17.88
CA GLY A 136 18.89 1.92 -18.72
C GLY A 136 19.33 3.20 -18.00
N ASP A 137 20.03 4.07 -18.73
CA ASP A 137 20.50 5.36 -18.20
C ASP A 137 19.39 6.26 -17.66
N GLU A 138 18.16 6.14 -18.16
CA GLU A 138 16.98 6.83 -17.63
C GLU A 138 16.72 6.49 -16.15
N ASP A 139 16.97 5.24 -15.73
CA ASP A 139 16.81 4.85 -14.34
C ASP A 139 17.84 5.49 -13.43
N ARG A 140 19.09 5.54 -13.90
CA ARG A 140 20.17 6.24 -13.22
C ARG A 140 19.85 7.72 -13.10
N GLN A 141 19.44 8.36 -14.19
CA GLN A 141 19.14 9.79 -14.23
C GLN A 141 18.00 10.14 -13.27
N HIS A 142 16.87 9.43 -13.34
CA HIS A 142 15.76 9.66 -12.43
C HIS A 142 16.11 9.42 -10.95
N THR A 143 16.94 8.41 -10.68
CA THR A 143 17.43 8.14 -9.32
C THR A 143 18.24 9.33 -8.81
N VAL A 144 19.19 9.82 -9.61
CA VAL A 144 20.06 10.96 -9.24
C VAL A 144 19.22 12.20 -9.00
N GLU A 145 18.33 12.56 -9.93
CA GLU A 145 17.44 13.72 -9.80
C GLU A 145 16.62 13.65 -8.51
N THR A 146 16.01 12.50 -8.22
CA THR A 146 15.15 12.36 -7.03
C THR A 146 15.95 12.46 -5.73
N LEU A 147 17.14 11.84 -5.66
CA LEU A 147 17.95 11.79 -4.44
C LEU A 147 18.78 13.06 -4.21
N THR A 148 19.04 13.84 -5.25
CA THR A 148 19.78 15.11 -5.18
C THR A 148 18.88 16.35 -5.20
N ASP A 149 17.56 16.18 -5.35
CA ASP A 149 16.60 17.28 -5.28
C ASP A 149 16.72 18.03 -3.93
N PRO A 150 17.16 19.30 -3.92
CA PRO A 150 17.27 20.09 -2.70
C PRO A 150 15.90 20.35 -2.03
N GLY A 151 14.79 20.18 -2.75
CA GLY A 151 13.43 20.22 -2.21
C GLY A 151 13.08 19.02 -1.34
N ALA A 152 13.68 17.84 -1.58
CA ALA A 152 13.40 16.61 -0.83
C ALA A 152 13.88 16.71 0.64
N ALA A 153 14.93 17.46 0.91
CA ALA A 153 15.40 17.72 2.27
C ALA A 153 14.51 18.73 3.02
N ARG A 154 13.88 19.68 2.31
CA ARG A 154 13.03 20.75 2.89
C ARG A 154 11.61 20.29 3.20
N ARG A 155 11.07 19.30 2.46
CA ARG A 155 9.72 18.74 2.66
C ARG A 155 9.53 17.96 3.97
N ARG A 156 10.62 17.53 4.62
CA ARG A 156 10.62 16.86 5.93
C ARG A 156 10.22 17.76 7.12
N HIS A 157 9.91 19.03 6.86
CA HIS A 157 9.66 20.01 7.90
C HIS A 157 8.51 20.97 7.51
N ARG A 158 7.27 20.46 7.57
CA ARG A 158 5.95 21.16 7.65
C ARG A 158 4.96 20.62 6.60
N ASP A 159 3.84 20.05 7.07
CA ASP A 159 2.48 20.60 6.86
C ASP A 159 1.45 19.79 7.72
N PRO A 160 0.68 20.41 8.63
CA PRO A 160 -0.36 19.72 9.42
C PRO A 160 -1.57 19.24 8.61
N ARG A 161 -1.72 19.64 7.34
CA ARG A 161 -2.76 19.17 6.42
C ARG A 161 -2.50 17.75 5.88
N CYS A 162 -1.39 17.14 6.28
CA CYS A 162 -0.91 15.85 5.81
C CYS A 162 -1.31 14.68 6.73
N LEU A 163 -2.08 14.97 7.79
CA LEU A 163 -2.73 13.91 8.55
C LEU A 163 -3.79 13.26 7.66
N PRO A 164 -3.89 11.92 7.64
CA PRO A 164 -5.02 11.27 6.98
C PRO A 164 -6.29 11.91 7.54
N ARG A 165 -7.22 12.31 6.65
CA ARG A 165 -8.53 12.78 7.09
C ARG A 165 -9.09 11.71 8.01
N ARG A 166 -9.08 11.97 9.32
CA ARG A 166 -9.91 11.23 10.26
C ARG A 166 -11.32 11.56 9.82
N THR A 167 -11.93 10.70 9.01
CA THR A 167 -13.38 10.65 8.93
C THR A 167 -13.84 10.58 10.39
N PRO A 168 -14.57 11.57 10.91
CA PRO A 168 -15.11 11.46 12.25
C PRO A 168 -15.91 10.17 12.24
N LEU A 169 -15.55 9.22 13.12
CA LEU A 169 -16.44 8.10 13.39
C LEU A 169 -17.82 8.70 13.67
N PRO A 170 -18.90 8.19 13.09
CA PRO A 170 -20.22 8.66 13.45
C PRO A 170 -20.32 8.57 14.96
N HIS A 171 -20.51 9.73 15.59
CA HIS A 171 -20.74 9.82 17.02
C HIS A 171 -21.85 8.81 17.31
N PRO A 172 -21.70 7.88 18.27
CA PRO A 172 -22.81 7.02 18.64
C PRO A 172 -23.95 7.97 18.97
N ALA A 173 -25.02 7.89 18.17
CA ALA A 173 -26.23 8.62 18.41
C ALA A 173 -26.58 8.34 19.87
N GLU A 174 -26.68 9.39 20.68
CA GLU A 174 -27.22 9.28 22.01
C GLU A 174 -28.59 8.64 21.87
N GLY A 175 -28.64 7.32 22.15
CA GLY A 175 -29.87 6.57 22.09
C GLY A 175 -30.89 7.15 23.07
N PRO A 176 -32.18 6.87 22.88
CA PRO A 176 -33.29 7.47 23.63
C PRO A 176 -33.27 7.19 25.16
N ALA A 177 -32.27 6.47 25.67
CA ALA A 177 -32.13 6.10 27.09
C ALA A 177 -31.82 7.27 28.03
N ARG A 178 -31.37 8.44 27.54
CA ARG A 178 -31.09 9.61 28.41
C ARG A 178 -32.31 10.46 28.76
N ARG A 179 -33.45 10.32 28.06
CA ARG A 179 -34.68 11.09 28.37
C ARG A 179 -35.52 10.52 29.52
N ALA A 180 -35.17 9.36 30.06
CA ALA A 180 -35.92 8.72 31.13
C ALA A 180 -35.47 9.11 32.55
N LEU A 181 -34.29 9.74 32.72
CA LEU A 181 -33.72 10.04 34.04
C LEU A 181 -33.94 11.48 34.54
N GLU A 182 -34.56 12.37 33.74
CA GLU A 182 -34.86 13.75 34.16
C GLU A 182 -36.33 13.97 34.57
N ARG A 183 -37.15 12.91 34.64
CA ARG A 183 -38.56 12.98 35.10
C ARG A 183 -38.80 12.42 36.51
N THR A 184 -37.74 12.14 37.27
CA THR A 184 -37.84 11.67 38.66
C THR A 184 -36.93 12.46 39.59
N ARG A 185 -37.10 13.78 39.63
CA ARG A 185 -36.78 14.62 40.80
C ARG A 185 -37.77 15.75 40.93
#